data_AF-A0A367ZNJ6-F1
#
_entry.id   AF-A0A367ZNJ6-F1
#
_cell.length_a   1.000
_cell.length_b   1.000
_cell.length_c   1.000
_cell.angle_alpha   90.00
_cell.angle_beta   90.00
_cell.angle_gamma   90.00
#
_symmetry.space_group_name_H-M   'P 1'
#
loop_
_entity.id
_entity.type
_entity.pdbx_description
1 polymer ?
#
loop_
_entity_poly.entity_id
_entity_poly.type
_entity_poly.pdbx_seq_one_letter_code
_entity_poly.pdbx_strand_id
1 'polypeptide(L)'
;MTGGRRSGMPDADLPGSEDENAMAVKTIDARGMLCPRPLILVKKALEEMAVGEPLEVLLDNATACDNVRRFLQDHGSRPEEAQAGGVFTLRAVKTAPTVPERPAEAWCAPVAGSVAGPAAGAAAGPTAGLAGAPAGAPAGARPPVVVINREGMGTGSEELGRLLIQACCNTLKELQPLPAAIVFYNAGVKLACEGSPVLPALRDLETRGVKLLVCGTCLDFFELKAKRQVGTVSNMYDILQTLAGAGAVINP
;
A
#
# COMPACT_ATOMS: atom_id res chain seq x y z
N MET A 1 -10.88 28.69 83.79
CA MET A 1 -11.80 27.72 83.16
C MET A 1 -12.81 28.56 82.39
N THR A 2 -12.95 28.58 81.07
CA THR A 2 -12.60 27.67 79.96
C THR A 2 -12.82 28.41 78.63
N GLY A 3 -11.90 28.23 77.67
CA GLY A 3 -12.08 28.27 76.20
C GLY A 3 -12.54 29.58 75.52
N GLY A 4 -11.97 30.10 74.44
CA GLY A 4 -11.02 29.53 73.47
C GLY A 4 -11.58 29.54 72.04
N ARG A 5 -11.05 30.47 71.23
CA ARG A 5 -10.84 30.43 69.75
C ARG A 5 -11.86 31.06 68.79
N ARG A 6 -11.25 31.61 67.73
CA ARG A 6 -11.72 32.45 66.62
C ARG A 6 -12.24 31.60 65.43
N SER A 7 -12.78 32.36 64.48
CA SER A 7 -12.63 32.27 63.00
C SER A 7 -13.55 31.34 62.21
N GLY A 8 -14.12 31.93 61.15
CA GLY A 8 -14.42 31.22 59.90
C GLY A 8 -15.83 31.48 59.38
N MET A 9 -15.99 32.51 58.54
CA MET A 9 -17.04 32.51 57.52
C MET A 9 -16.68 31.41 56.50
N PRO A 10 -17.59 30.51 56.12
CA PRO A 10 -17.40 29.70 54.93
C PRO A 10 -17.83 30.51 53.70
N ASP A 11 -16.87 30.67 52.79
CA ASP A 11 -17.00 31.22 51.46
C ASP A 11 -18.05 30.47 50.63
N ALA A 12 -18.68 31.22 49.73
CA ALA A 12 -19.65 30.74 48.76
C ALA A 12 -19.02 29.71 47.81
N ASP A 13 -19.57 28.50 47.81
CA ASP A 13 -19.30 27.47 46.80
C ASP A 13 -19.79 27.95 45.43
N LEU A 14 -18.84 28.28 44.55
CA LEU A 14 -19.04 28.39 43.12
C LEU A 14 -19.10 26.96 42.53
N PRO A 15 -20.06 26.64 41.64
CA PRO A 15 -20.04 25.37 40.93
C PRO A 15 -18.87 25.37 39.94
N GLY A 16 -17.90 24.49 40.18
CA GLY A 16 -16.83 24.18 39.23
C GLY A 16 -17.44 23.70 37.92
N SER A 17 -17.41 24.58 36.93
CA SER A 17 -17.34 24.24 35.52
C SER A 17 -16.10 23.38 35.28
N GLU A 18 -16.24 22.30 34.52
CA GLU A 18 -15.52 22.05 33.27
C GLU A 18 -15.63 20.56 32.92
N ASP A 19 -16.01 20.30 31.67
CA ASP A 19 -16.32 19.00 31.10
C ASP A 19 -15.17 17.97 31.26
N GLU A 20 -15.26 17.11 32.27
CA GLU A 20 -14.46 15.88 32.37
C GLU A 20 -15.02 14.78 31.47
N ASN A 21 -14.92 14.95 30.15
CA ASN A 21 -14.86 13.81 29.24
C ASN A 21 -13.67 13.94 28.30
N ALA A 22 -12.48 13.94 28.89
CA ALA A 22 -11.24 13.70 28.17
C ALA A 22 -11.26 12.25 27.66
N MET A 23 -11.78 12.04 26.45
CA MET A 23 -11.65 10.76 25.75
C MET A 23 -10.18 10.39 25.68
N ALA A 24 -9.77 9.35 26.42
CA ALA A 24 -8.40 8.89 26.45
C ALA A 24 -7.94 8.53 25.03
N VAL A 25 -6.92 9.24 24.55
CA VAL A 25 -6.36 9.04 23.20
C VAL A 25 -5.39 7.87 23.24
N LYS A 26 -5.59 6.86 22.39
CA LYS A 26 -4.62 5.78 22.22
C LYS A 26 -3.44 6.32 21.40
N THR A 27 -2.26 6.43 22.00
CA THR A 27 -1.05 6.92 21.30
C THR A 27 -0.14 5.77 20.90
N ILE A 28 0.34 5.79 19.66
CA ILE A 28 1.33 4.86 19.11
C ILE A 28 2.58 5.64 18.73
N ASP A 29 3.69 5.39 19.44
CA ASP A 29 5.00 5.90 19.04
C ASP A 29 5.66 4.92 18.07
N ALA A 30 5.71 5.31 16.79
CA ALA A 30 6.29 4.53 15.71
C ALA A 30 7.52 5.22 15.09
N ARG A 31 8.12 6.18 15.79
CA ARG A 31 9.38 6.82 15.40
C ARG A 31 10.52 5.80 15.35
N GLY A 32 11.47 6.00 14.45
CA GLY A 32 12.61 5.12 14.20
C GLY A 32 12.26 3.81 13.50
N MET A 33 10.99 3.60 13.14
CA MET A 33 10.54 2.35 12.56
C MET A 33 10.34 2.46 11.05
N LEU A 34 10.89 1.47 10.32
CA LEU A 34 10.58 1.27 8.91
C LEU A 34 9.32 0.41 8.76
N CYS A 35 8.63 0.59 7.63
CA CYS A 35 7.56 -0.33 7.25
C CYS A 35 8.09 -1.78 7.20
N PRO A 36 7.30 -2.78 7.66
CA PRO A 36 5.87 -2.71 7.98
C PRO A 36 5.52 -2.35 9.42
N ARG A 37 6.50 -2.08 10.31
CA ARG A 37 6.25 -2.05 11.76
C ARG A 37 5.25 -0.98 12.21
N PRO A 38 5.29 0.29 11.74
CA PRO A 38 4.25 1.28 12.05
C PRO A 38 2.85 0.80 11.69
N LEU A 39 2.70 0.19 10.51
CA LEU A 39 1.42 -0.30 10.01
C LEU A 39 0.89 -1.47 10.84
N ILE A 40 1.76 -2.37 11.30
CA ILE A 40 1.39 -3.48 12.20
C ILE A 40 0.86 -2.94 13.53
N LEU A 41 1.55 -1.98 14.13
CA LEU A 41 1.15 -1.39 15.41
C LEU A 41 -0.19 -0.67 15.29
N VAL A 42 -0.36 0.12 14.24
CA VAL A 42 -1.62 0.82 13.96
C VAL A 42 -2.75 -0.17 13.72
N LYS A 43 -2.54 -1.21 12.91
CA LYS A 43 -3.55 -2.24 12.66
C LYS A 43 -4.01 -2.91 13.96
N LYS A 44 -3.07 -3.38 14.78
CA LYS A 44 -3.38 -4.02 16.07
C LYS A 44 -4.15 -3.09 16.99
N ALA A 45 -3.73 -1.83 17.07
CA ALA A 45 -4.44 -0.84 17.86
C ALA A 45 -5.88 -0.65 17.37
N LEU A 46 -6.09 -0.52 16.06
CA LEU A 46 -7.43 -0.40 15.47
C LEU A 46 -8.31 -1.65 15.68
N GLU A 47 -7.74 -2.84 15.82
CA GLU A 47 -8.48 -4.08 16.12
C GLU A 47 -8.91 -4.15 17.59
N GLU A 48 -8.14 -3.56 18.49
CA GLU A 48 -8.42 -3.52 19.94
C GLU A 48 -9.29 -2.33 20.36
N MET A 49 -9.36 -1.27 19.54
CA MET A 49 -10.09 -0.03 19.82
C MET A 49 -11.59 -0.16 19.52
N ALA A 50 -12.42 0.51 20.33
CA ALA A 50 -13.83 0.69 20.03
C ALA A 50 -14.05 1.76 18.95
N VAL A 51 -15.14 1.63 18.19
CA VAL A 51 -15.54 2.65 17.20
C VAL A 51 -15.80 3.98 17.92
N GLY A 52 -15.25 5.07 17.37
CA GLY A 52 -15.32 6.40 17.97
C GLY A 52 -14.12 6.76 18.86
N GLU A 53 -13.25 5.80 19.21
CA GLU A 53 -12.07 6.11 20.01
C GLU A 53 -11.00 6.87 19.20
N PRO A 54 -10.37 7.92 19.79
CA PRO A 54 -9.31 8.67 19.16
C PRO A 54 -7.97 7.91 19.19
N LEU A 55 -7.27 7.93 18.06
CA LEU A 55 -5.95 7.38 17.82
C LEU A 55 -4.97 8.51 17.48
N GLU A 56 -3.78 8.47 18.07
CA GLU A 56 -2.65 9.34 17.71
C GLU A 56 -1.43 8.49 17.33
N VAL A 57 -0.77 8.80 16.22
CA VAL A 57 0.42 8.08 15.76
C VAL A 57 1.58 9.06 15.55
N LEU A 58 2.71 8.81 16.20
CA LEU A 58 3.93 9.61 16.10
C LEU A 58 4.94 8.96 15.17
N LEU A 59 5.44 9.71 14.20
CA LEU A 59 6.31 9.24 13.11
C LEU A 59 7.42 10.26 12.87
N ASP A 60 8.61 9.82 12.49
CA ASP A 60 9.81 10.67 12.32
C ASP A 60 10.25 10.86 10.87
N ASN A 61 9.54 10.24 9.93
CA ASN A 61 9.83 10.35 8.51
C ASN A 61 8.55 10.44 7.68
N ALA A 62 8.62 11.21 6.59
CA ALA A 62 7.49 11.50 5.72
C ALA A 62 6.89 10.24 5.09
N THR A 63 7.70 9.22 4.81
CA THR A 63 7.24 7.95 4.22
C THR A 63 6.36 7.15 5.14
N ALA A 64 6.80 7.00 6.39
CA ALA A 64 6.03 6.31 7.38
C ALA A 64 4.73 7.09 7.65
N CYS A 65 4.79 8.43 7.67
CA CYS A 65 3.61 9.30 7.70
C CYS A 65 2.67 9.00 6.53
N ASP A 66 3.14 9.07 5.28
CA ASP A 66 2.32 8.83 4.09
C ASP A 66 1.70 7.42 4.06
N ASN A 67 2.49 6.41 4.42
CA ASN A 67 2.05 5.03 4.46
C ASN A 67 0.97 4.81 5.52
N VAL A 68 1.17 5.34 6.74
CA VAL A 68 0.17 5.23 7.82
C VAL A 68 -1.07 6.06 7.49
N ARG A 69 -0.92 7.26 6.92
CA ARG A 69 -2.02 8.12 6.49
C ARG A 69 -2.91 7.38 5.49
N ARG A 70 -2.32 6.80 4.44
CA ARG A 70 -3.07 6.00 3.46
C ARG A 70 -3.71 4.78 4.12
N PHE A 71 -2.98 4.05 4.95
CA PHE A 71 -3.52 2.88 5.64
C PHE A 71 -4.77 3.22 6.46
N LEU A 72 -4.75 4.33 7.19
CA LEU A 72 -5.91 4.82 7.95
C LEU A 72 -7.09 5.19 7.02
N GLN A 73 -6.81 5.82 5.87
CA GLN A 73 -7.82 6.12 4.84
C GLN A 73 -8.46 4.86 4.25
N ASP A 74 -7.65 3.85 3.94
CA ASP A 74 -8.11 2.56 3.43
C ASP A 74 -8.98 1.81 4.46
N HIS A 75 -8.82 2.12 5.75
CA HIS A 75 -9.62 1.57 6.86
C HIS A 75 -10.78 2.49 7.29
N GLY A 76 -11.12 3.49 6.47
CA GLY A 76 -12.31 4.34 6.64
C GLY A 76 -12.09 5.62 7.46
N SER A 77 -10.92 5.79 8.08
CA SER A 77 -10.60 6.99 8.88
C SER A 77 -10.02 8.11 8.02
N ARG A 78 -10.31 9.37 8.33
CA ARG A 78 -9.64 10.53 7.71
C ARG A 78 -8.68 11.15 8.73
N PRO A 79 -7.39 10.78 8.70
CA PRO A 79 -6.43 11.31 9.65
C PRO A 79 -6.13 12.79 9.39
N GLU A 80 -6.08 13.57 10.47
CA GLU A 80 -5.51 14.92 10.50
C GLU A 80 -4.01 14.83 10.78
N GLU A 81 -3.23 15.68 10.14
CA GLU A 81 -1.78 15.70 10.28
C GLU A 81 -1.30 17.00 10.90
N ALA A 82 -0.39 16.88 11.86
CA ALA A 82 0.40 17.99 12.38
C ALA A 82 1.89 17.64 12.29
N GLN A 83 2.73 18.65 12.08
CA GLN A 83 4.19 18.50 12.08
C GLN A 83 4.83 19.52 13.02
N ALA A 84 5.62 19.04 13.97
CA ALA A 84 6.38 19.88 14.89
C ALA A 84 7.70 19.20 15.27
N GLY A 85 8.81 19.94 15.27
CA GLY A 85 10.11 19.43 15.74
C GLY A 85 10.62 18.19 15.01
N GLY A 86 10.33 18.04 13.70
CA GLY A 86 10.72 16.86 12.92
C GLY A 86 9.86 15.61 13.16
N VAL A 87 8.82 15.71 13.99
CA VAL A 87 7.86 14.63 14.24
C VAL A 87 6.56 14.94 13.48
N PHE A 88 6.09 13.95 12.72
CA PHE A 88 4.77 13.90 12.11
C PHE A 88 3.80 13.22 13.08
N THR A 89 2.66 13.86 13.32
CA THR A 89 1.60 13.35 14.19
C THR A 89 0.34 13.16 13.37
N LEU A 90 -0.16 11.92 13.28
CA LEU A 90 -1.43 11.60 12.64
C LEU A 90 -2.49 11.36 13.72
N ARG A 91 -3.58 12.14 13.69
CA ARG A 91 -4.74 11.99 14.57
C ARG A 91 -5.91 11.42 13.76
N ALA A 92 -6.48 10.31 14.19
CA ALA A 92 -7.62 9.68 13.54
C ALA A 92 -8.64 9.20 14.57
N VAL A 93 -9.88 8.98 14.14
CA VAL A 93 -10.90 8.32 14.95
C VAL A 93 -11.17 6.95 14.33
N LYS A 94 -11.27 5.91 15.17
CA LYS A 94 -11.64 4.57 14.70
C LYS A 94 -13.05 4.62 14.11
N THR A 95 -13.17 4.35 12.82
CA THR A 95 -14.46 4.21 12.14
C THR A 95 -14.90 2.76 12.09
N ALA A 96 -16.21 2.53 11.98
CA ALA A 96 -16.72 1.21 11.61
C ALA A 96 -16.15 0.83 10.22
N PRO A 97 -15.82 -0.44 9.98
CA PRO A 97 -15.34 -0.88 8.68
C PRO A 97 -16.38 -0.55 7.59
N THR A 98 -15.95 0.13 6.53
CA THR A 98 -16.81 0.57 5.42
C THR A 98 -17.15 -0.54 4.43
N VAL A 99 -16.49 -1.70 4.59
CA VAL A 99 -16.80 -2.93 3.85
C VAL A 99 -17.26 -3.96 4.88
N PRO A 100 -18.47 -4.54 4.77
CA PRO A 100 -18.85 -5.64 5.64
C PRO A 100 -17.83 -6.77 5.45
N GLU A 101 -17.29 -7.29 6.57
CA GLU A 101 -16.42 -8.46 6.53
C GLU A 101 -17.13 -9.57 5.76
N ARG A 102 -16.57 -9.95 4.61
CA ARG A 102 -17.04 -11.16 3.91
C ARG A 102 -16.52 -12.36 4.71
N PRO A 103 -17.41 -13.28 5.14
CA PRO A 103 -16.99 -14.55 5.71
C PRO A 103 -16.00 -15.23 4.78
N ALA A 104 -15.03 -15.97 5.32
CA ALA A 104 -14.00 -16.65 4.54
C ALA A 104 -14.59 -17.53 3.42
N GLU A 105 -15.81 -18.06 3.62
CA GLU A 105 -16.54 -18.86 2.63
C GLU A 105 -16.95 -18.06 1.37
N ALA A 106 -17.19 -16.75 1.50
CA ALA A 106 -17.65 -15.88 0.41
C ALA A 106 -16.52 -15.49 -0.58
N TRP A 107 -15.26 -15.73 -0.21
CA TRP A 107 -14.11 -15.59 -1.12
C TRP A 107 -14.05 -16.71 -2.15
N CYS A 108 -14.64 -17.86 -1.84
CA CYS A 108 -14.64 -19.05 -2.70
C CYS A 108 -15.88 -19.17 -3.59
N ALA A 109 -16.84 -18.24 -3.48
CA ALA A 109 -18.03 -18.24 -4.32
C ALA A 109 -17.76 -17.53 -5.66
N PRO A 110 -18.13 -18.11 -6.81
CA PRO A 110 -18.01 -17.45 -8.10
C PRO A 110 -18.90 -16.21 -8.14
N VAL A 111 -18.32 -15.04 -8.42
CA VAL A 111 -19.07 -13.79 -8.61
C VAL A 111 -19.87 -13.87 -9.91
N ALA A 112 -21.19 -13.99 -9.79
CA ALA A 112 -22.11 -13.90 -10.91
C ALA A 112 -22.12 -12.45 -11.45
N GLY A 113 -21.44 -12.24 -12.57
CA GLY A 113 -21.44 -10.96 -13.26
C GLY A 113 -20.12 -10.64 -13.95
N SER A 114 -19.75 -11.41 -14.97
CA SER A 114 -18.93 -10.85 -16.05
C SER A 114 -19.64 -11.09 -17.37
N VAL A 115 -19.91 -9.97 -18.02
CA VAL A 115 -20.69 -9.79 -19.23
C VAL A 115 -20.06 -10.54 -20.41
N ALA A 116 -20.90 -11.26 -21.16
CA ALA A 116 -20.56 -11.81 -22.46
C ALA A 116 -20.43 -10.67 -23.48
N GLY A 117 -19.25 -10.53 -24.09
CA GLY A 117 -19.01 -9.74 -25.29
C GLY A 117 -18.75 -10.67 -26.49
N PRO A 118 -19.24 -10.33 -27.70
CA PRO A 118 -19.45 -11.31 -28.77
C PRO A 118 -18.16 -11.66 -29.52
N ALA A 119 -18.18 -12.87 -30.08
CA ALA A 119 -17.13 -13.45 -30.90
C ALA A 119 -17.16 -12.97 -32.38
N ALA A 120 -16.02 -13.23 -33.04
CA ALA A 120 -15.73 -13.17 -34.48
C ALA A 120 -15.18 -11.83 -35.02
N GLY A 121 -14.20 -11.81 -35.93
CA GLY A 121 -13.70 -12.88 -36.79
C GLY A 121 -12.24 -12.71 -37.25
N ALA A 122 -11.69 -13.82 -37.72
CA ALA A 122 -10.33 -13.97 -38.21
C ALA A 122 -10.16 -13.48 -39.66
N ALA A 123 -8.95 -13.04 -40.00
CA ALA A 123 -8.36 -13.21 -41.33
C ALA A 123 -6.83 -13.29 -41.21
N ALA A 124 -6.25 -14.28 -41.89
CA ALA A 124 -4.88 -14.75 -41.76
C ALA A 124 -3.89 -14.07 -42.74
N GLY A 125 -2.61 -14.04 -42.35
CA GLY A 125 -1.44 -13.82 -43.21
C GLY A 125 -0.19 -14.52 -42.61
N PRO A 126 0.78 -14.99 -43.41
CA PRO A 126 1.55 -16.19 -43.07
C PRO A 126 2.87 -15.96 -42.32
N THR A 127 3.06 -16.80 -41.29
CA THR A 127 4.25 -17.57 -40.83
C THR A 127 5.66 -16.95 -40.89
N ALA A 128 6.31 -16.90 -39.71
CA ALA A 128 7.60 -17.56 -39.49
C ALA A 128 7.89 -17.75 -37.97
N GLY A 129 7.79 -19.02 -37.55
CA GLY A 129 8.27 -19.69 -36.33
C GLY A 129 8.82 -18.90 -35.14
N LEU A 130 8.11 -19.02 -34.00
CA LEU A 130 8.63 -19.65 -32.80
C LEU A 130 7.52 -20.50 -32.16
N ALA A 131 7.79 -21.78 -31.97
CA ALA A 131 6.87 -22.73 -31.37
C ALA A 131 6.67 -22.43 -29.88
N GLY A 132 5.41 -22.41 -29.44
CA GLY A 132 5.00 -22.55 -28.05
C GLY A 132 4.56 -21.28 -27.33
N ALA A 133 3.56 -20.56 -27.84
CA ALA A 133 2.71 -19.79 -26.93
C ALA A 133 1.96 -20.80 -26.04
N PRO A 134 1.98 -20.70 -24.70
CA PRO A 134 1.21 -21.61 -23.89
C PRO A 134 -0.27 -21.41 -24.20
N ALA A 135 -0.99 -22.52 -24.27
CA ALA A 135 -2.44 -22.56 -24.33
C ALA A 135 -3.00 -21.57 -23.29
N GLY A 136 -3.95 -20.73 -23.72
CA GLY A 136 -4.55 -19.69 -22.90
C GLY A 136 -4.88 -20.21 -21.51
N ALA A 137 -4.54 -19.41 -20.49
CA ALA A 137 -4.75 -19.75 -19.10
C ALA A 137 -6.18 -20.30 -18.89
N PRO A 138 -6.36 -21.35 -18.07
CA PRO A 138 -7.67 -21.93 -17.85
C PRO A 138 -8.63 -20.84 -17.37
N ALA A 139 -9.84 -20.82 -17.94
CA ALA A 139 -10.88 -19.87 -17.59
C ALA A 139 -11.11 -19.89 -16.07
N GLY A 140 -10.72 -18.79 -15.39
CA GLY A 140 -10.80 -18.65 -13.93
C GLY A 140 -9.45 -18.52 -13.19
N ALA A 141 -8.30 -18.72 -13.85
CA ALA A 141 -7.00 -18.47 -13.22
C ALA A 141 -6.77 -16.96 -12.99
N ARG A 142 -6.47 -16.58 -11.74
CA ARG A 142 -6.10 -15.20 -11.39
C ARG A 142 -4.89 -14.77 -12.23
N PRO A 143 -4.84 -13.53 -12.75
CA PRO A 143 -3.71 -13.09 -13.56
C PRO A 143 -2.40 -13.13 -12.76
N PRO A 144 -1.25 -13.25 -13.43
CA PRO A 144 0.04 -13.25 -12.76
C PRO A 144 0.36 -11.87 -12.18
N VAL A 145 1.28 -11.85 -11.22
CA VAL A 145 1.94 -10.63 -10.74
C VAL A 145 3.42 -10.75 -11.03
N VAL A 146 4.02 -9.68 -11.54
CA VAL A 146 5.46 -9.63 -11.79
C VAL A 146 6.14 -8.91 -10.63
N VAL A 147 7.24 -9.45 -10.15
CA VAL A 147 8.10 -8.84 -9.13
C VAL A 147 9.40 -8.43 -9.79
N ILE A 148 9.78 -7.16 -9.64
CA ILE A 148 11.07 -6.65 -10.09
C ILE A 148 11.80 -6.07 -8.90
N ASN A 149 12.80 -6.80 -8.41
CA ASN A 149 13.54 -6.46 -7.20
C ASN A 149 14.95 -5.90 -7.46
N ARG A 150 15.36 -5.82 -8.72
CA ARG A 150 16.70 -5.39 -9.17
C ARG A 150 16.60 -4.54 -10.44
N GLU A 151 17.67 -3.82 -10.75
CA GLU A 151 17.85 -3.06 -12.00
C GLU A 151 18.28 -3.95 -13.19
N GLY A 152 18.33 -5.26 -12.98
CA GLY A 152 18.72 -6.26 -13.96
C GLY A 152 18.08 -7.60 -13.66
N MET A 153 18.08 -8.48 -14.65
CA MET A 153 17.49 -9.83 -14.60
C MET A 153 18.55 -10.89 -14.31
N GLY A 154 18.23 -11.85 -13.43
CA GLY A 154 19.12 -12.96 -13.08
C GLY A 154 20.36 -12.57 -12.25
N THR A 155 21.25 -13.54 -12.05
CA THR A 155 22.51 -13.37 -11.30
C THR A 155 23.67 -13.81 -12.19
N GLY A 156 24.31 -12.84 -12.85
CA GLY A 156 25.38 -13.07 -13.83
C GLY A 156 26.03 -11.74 -14.22
N SER A 157 26.34 -11.56 -15.51
CA SER A 157 26.82 -10.26 -16.02
C SER A 157 25.78 -9.16 -15.79
N GLU A 158 26.20 -8.07 -15.14
CA GLU A 158 25.32 -6.92 -14.89
C GLU A 158 24.85 -6.24 -16.17
N GLU A 159 25.72 -6.14 -17.17
CA GLU A 159 25.41 -5.55 -18.47
C GLU A 159 24.31 -6.36 -19.17
N LEU A 160 24.48 -7.68 -19.21
CA LEU A 160 23.47 -8.57 -19.76
C LEU A 160 22.16 -8.50 -18.95
N GLY A 161 22.26 -8.49 -17.62
CA GLY A 161 21.08 -8.36 -16.76
C GLY A 161 20.27 -7.10 -17.05
N ARG A 162 20.92 -5.95 -17.30
CA ARG A 162 20.26 -4.69 -17.70
C ARG A 162 19.56 -4.80 -19.05
N LEU A 163 20.18 -5.45 -20.04
CA LEU A 163 19.55 -5.69 -21.34
C LEU A 163 18.35 -6.62 -21.22
N LEU A 164 18.48 -7.69 -20.43
CA LEU A 164 17.43 -8.67 -20.22
C LEU A 164 16.21 -8.08 -19.51
N ILE A 165 16.40 -7.26 -18.47
CA ILE A 165 15.25 -6.63 -17.79
C ILE A 165 14.53 -5.65 -18.72
N GLN A 166 15.26 -4.96 -19.59
CA GLN A 166 14.68 -4.09 -20.61
C GLN A 166 13.85 -4.89 -21.62
N ALA A 167 14.41 -5.97 -22.15
CA ALA A 167 13.70 -6.88 -23.05
C ALA A 167 12.46 -7.48 -22.39
N CYS A 168 12.53 -7.86 -21.12
CA CYS A 168 11.41 -8.38 -20.36
C CYS A 168 10.30 -7.35 -20.20
N CYS A 169 10.59 -6.14 -19.72
CA CYS A 169 9.57 -5.09 -19.57
C CYS A 169 8.87 -4.79 -20.90
N ASN A 170 9.61 -4.76 -22.01
CA ASN A 170 9.05 -4.56 -23.34
C ASN A 170 8.16 -5.73 -23.82
N THR A 171 8.42 -6.94 -23.33
CA THR A 171 7.71 -8.18 -23.73
C THR A 171 6.52 -8.49 -22.81
N LEU A 172 6.47 -7.96 -21.58
CA LEU A 172 5.36 -8.20 -20.63
C LEU A 172 3.99 -7.88 -21.22
N LYS A 173 3.94 -6.92 -22.14
CA LYS A 173 2.72 -6.45 -22.81
C LYS A 173 2.12 -7.48 -23.79
N GLU A 174 2.91 -8.49 -24.16
CA GLU A 174 2.50 -9.61 -25.01
C GLU A 174 1.92 -10.78 -24.21
N LEU A 175 2.03 -10.77 -22.87
CA LEU A 175 1.47 -11.81 -22.02
C LEU A 175 -0.07 -11.82 -22.08
N GLN A 176 -0.64 -13.03 -22.12
CA GLN A 176 -2.07 -13.27 -22.10
C GLN A 176 -2.40 -14.34 -21.04
N PRO A 177 -3.11 -13.97 -19.95
CA PRO A 177 -3.55 -12.62 -19.60
C PRO A 177 -2.38 -11.69 -19.25
N LEU A 178 -2.61 -10.38 -19.36
CA LEU A 178 -1.69 -9.38 -18.82
C LEU A 178 -1.50 -9.58 -17.30
N PRO A 179 -0.34 -9.20 -16.74
CA PRO A 179 -0.19 -9.17 -15.29
C PRO A 179 -1.23 -8.28 -14.63
N ALA A 180 -1.79 -8.71 -13.50
CA ALA A 180 -2.65 -7.85 -12.68
C ALA A 180 -1.85 -6.68 -12.08
N ALA A 181 -0.59 -6.94 -11.73
CA ALA A 181 0.30 -5.93 -11.20
C ALA A 181 1.78 -6.22 -11.51
N ILE A 182 2.59 -5.16 -11.46
CA ILE A 182 4.04 -5.22 -11.40
C ILE A 182 4.49 -4.54 -10.11
N VAL A 183 5.24 -5.26 -9.29
CA VAL A 183 5.70 -4.83 -7.98
C VAL A 183 7.20 -4.57 -8.02
N PHE A 184 7.58 -3.32 -7.76
CA PHE A 184 8.96 -2.88 -7.67
C PHE A 184 9.36 -2.69 -6.21
N TYR A 185 10.44 -3.35 -5.78
CA TYR A 185 11.07 -3.11 -4.49
C TYR A 185 12.58 -3.25 -4.59
N ASN A 186 13.29 -2.88 -3.52
CA ASN A 186 14.75 -2.80 -3.51
C ASN A 186 15.27 -1.99 -4.71
N ALA A 187 16.34 -2.38 -5.39
CA ALA A 187 16.91 -1.64 -6.51
C ALA A 187 15.97 -1.58 -7.74
N GLY A 188 14.98 -2.47 -7.83
CA GLY A 188 13.98 -2.45 -8.90
C GLY A 188 13.17 -1.16 -8.98
N VAL A 189 13.02 -0.41 -7.88
CA VAL A 189 12.31 0.89 -7.89
C VAL A 189 12.93 1.92 -8.83
N LYS A 190 14.23 1.80 -9.12
CA LYS A 190 14.93 2.69 -10.06
C LYS A 190 14.39 2.58 -11.48
N LEU A 191 13.85 1.42 -11.87
CA LEU A 191 13.25 1.23 -13.19
C LEU A 191 11.95 2.04 -13.38
N ALA A 192 11.29 2.43 -12.29
CA ALA A 192 10.11 3.30 -12.29
C ALA A 192 10.46 4.80 -12.18
N CYS A 193 11.75 5.15 -12.16
CA CYS A 193 12.24 6.51 -11.96
C CYS A 193 12.87 7.09 -13.23
N GLU A 194 13.10 8.41 -13.22
CA GLU A 194 13.73 9.16 -14.31
C GLU A 194 15.04 8.51 -14.80
N GLY A 195 15.26 8.55 -16.11
CA GLY A 195 16.43 7.96 -16.76
C GLY A 195 16.33 6.46 -17.04
N SER A 196 15.29 5.78 -16.53
CA SER A 196 15.09 4.36 -16.81
C SER A 196 14.66 4.12 -18.28
N PRO A 197 15.34 3.20 -19.00
CA PRO A 197 15.04 2.90 -20.39
C PRO A 197 13.74 2.11 -20.59
N VAL A 198 13.12 1.62 -19.51
CA VAL A 198 11.86 0.85 -19.56
C VAL A 198 10.62 1.69 -19.28
N LEU A 199 10.75 2.99 -18.95
CA LEU A 199 9.61 3.85 -18.67
C LEU A 199 8.54 3.86 -19.77
N PRO A 200 8.88 3.89 -21.08
CA PRO A 200 7.86 3.83 -22.13
C PRO A 200 7.00 2.56 -22.05
N ALA A 201 7.62 1.41 -21.81
CA ALA A 201 6.90 0.14 -21.67
C ALA A 201 6.06 0.09 -20.40
N LEU A 202 6.58 0.61 -19.28
CA LEU A 202 5.81 0.68 -18.03
C LEU A 202 4.58 1.58 -18.16
N ARG A 203 4.71 2.74 -18.83
CA ARG A 203 3.56 3.62 -19.12
C ARG A 203 2.51 2.92 -19.99
N ASP A 204 2.94 2.23 -21.05
CA ASP A 204 2.03 1.45 -21.91
C ASP A 204 1.25 0.40 -21.09
N LEU A 205 1.96 -0.38 -20.26
CA LEU A 205 1.33 -1.36 -19.37
C LEU A 205 0.33 -0.72 -18.39
N GLU A 206 0.66 0.43 -17.81
CA GLU A 206 -0.24 1.18 -16.92
C GLU A 206 -1.50 1.65 -17.66
N THR A 207 -1.38 2.16 -18.89
CA THR A 207 -2.54 2.55 -19.72
C THR A 207 -3.42 1.36 -20.11
N ARG A 208 -2.85 0.15 -20.15
CA ARG A 208 -3.58 -1.11 -20.39
C ARG A 208 -4.16 -1.72 -19.11
N GLY A 209 -4.10 -1.01 -17.99
CA GLY A 209 -4.73 -1.40 -16.73
C GLY A 209 -3.85 -2.24 -15.81
N VAL A 210 -2.56 -2.42 -16.11
CA VAL A 210 -1.63 -3.11 -15.21
C VAL A 210 -1.27 -2.21 -14.05
N LYS A 211 -1.53 -2.65 -12.81
CA LYS A 211 -1.21 -1.86 -11.62
C LYS A 211 0.30 -1.87 -11.35
N LEU A 212 0.93 -0.70 -11.29
CA LEU A 212 2.36 -0.60 -10.94
C LEU A 212 2.51 -0.16 -9.47
N LEU A 213 3.14 -0.99 -8.65
CA LEU A 213 3.38 -0.73 -7.22
C LEU A 213 4.88 -0.49 -6.98
N VAL A 214 5.25 0.67 -6.44
CA VAL A 214 6.66 1.04 -6.23
C VAL A 214 6.92 1.25 -4.74
N CYS A 215 7.76 0.40 -4.13
CA CYS A 215 8.00 0.42 -2.69
C CYS A 215 8.50 1.80 -2.21
N GLY A 216 7.72 2.47 -1.37
CA GLY A 216 8.02 3.80 -0.83
C GLY A 216 9.32 3.82 -0.04
N THR A 217 9.50 2.89 0.90
CA THR A 217 10.73 2.80 1.70
C THR A 217 11.98 2.69 0.84
N CYS A 218 11.91 1.98 -0.30
CA CYS A 218 13.03 1.87 -1.22
C CYS A 218 13.28 3.17 -2.00
N LEU A 219 12.21 3.87 -2.40
CA LEU A 219 12.34 5.20 -3.01
C LEU A 219 12.99 6.20 -2.07
N ASP A 220 12.69 6.15 -0.76
CA ASP A 220 13.38 7.02 0.21
C ASP A 220 14.82 6.65 0.41
N PHE A 221 15.10 5.35 0.58
CA PHE A 221 16.46 4.88 0.79
C PHE A 221 17.40 5.29 -0.35
N PHE A 222 16.91 5.30 -1.60
CA PHE A 222 17.68 5.76 -2.76
C PHE A 222 17.50 7.25 -3.09
N GLU A 223 16.70 7.99 -2.31
CA GLU A 223 16.38 9.41 -2.53
C GLU A 223 15.74 9.68 -3.91
N LEU A 224 14.87 8.78 -4.36
CA LEU A 224 14.24 8.79 -5.69
C LEU A 224 12.77 9.16 -5.69
N LYS A 225 12.15 9.49 -4.54
CA LYS A 225 10.72 9.82 -4.46
C LYS A 225 10.28 10.87 -5.49
N ALA A 226 11.02 11.99 -5.57
CA ALA A 226 10.72 13.07 -6.52
C ALA A 226 11.00 12.70 -7.98
N LYS A 227 11.79 11.64 -8.23
CA LYS A 227 12.17 11.17 -9.56
C LYS A 227 11.27 10.05 -10.09
N ARG A 228 10.28 9.59 -9.30
CA ARG A 228 9.35 8.54 -9.72
C ARG A 228 8.48 9.04 -10.88
N GLN A 229 8.46 8.29 -11.98
CA GLN A 229 7.78 8.66 -13.22
C GLN A 229 6.50 7.86 -13.49
N VAL A 230 6.37 6.66 -12.91
CA VAL A 230 5.23 5.75 -13.13
C VAL A 230 4.83 5.03 -11.84
N GLY A 231 3.62 4.48 -11.81
CA GLY A 231 3.09 3.67 -10.71
C GLY A 231 2.66 4.43 -9.46
N THR A 232 2.20 3.69 -8.46
CA THR A 232 1.78 4.24 -7.18
C THR A 232 2.76 3.81 -6.10
N VAL A 233 3.13 4.74 -5.21
CA VAL A 233 3.99 4.45 -4.06
C VAL A 233 3.29 3.39 -3.20
N SER A 234 3.95 2.28 -2.89
CA SER A 234 3.40 1.18 -2.10
C SER A 234 4.13 1.01 -0.77
N ASN A 235 3.63 0.10 0.05
CA ASN A 235 4.32 -0.38 1.23
C ASN A 235 4.36 -1.93 1.26
N MET A 236 4.96 -2.50 2.29
CA MET A 236 5.10 -3.96 2.40
C MET A 236 3.74 -4.69 2.53
N TYR A 237 2.72 -4.07 3.13
CA TYR A 237 1.37 -4.66 3.20
C TYR A 237 0.76 -4.79 1.81
N ASP A 238 0.80 -3.73 1.01
CA ASP A 238 0.27 -3.75 -0.36
C ASP A 238 1.00 -4.81 -1.20
N ILE A 239 2.32 -4.91 -1.04
CA ILE A 239 3.17 -5.89 -1.73
C ILE A 239 2.70 -7.30 -1.37
N LEU A 240 2.64 -7.63 -0.08
CA LEU A 240 2.27 -8.99 0.36
C LEU A 240 0.83 -9.35 -0.01
N GLN A 241 -0.12 -8.42 0.13
CA GLN A 241 -1.49 -8.65 -0.29
C GLN A 241 -1.59 -8.89 -1.80
N THR A 242 -0.88 -8.11 -2.60
CA THR A 242 -0.85 -8.26 -4.07
C THR A 242 -0.25 -9.60 -4.46
N LEU A 243 0.85 -10.02 -3.82
CA LEU A 243 1.51 -11.30 -4.11
C LEU A 243 0.69 -12.51 -3.64
N ALA A 244 0.10 -12.47 -2.45
CA ALA A 244 -0.80 -13.52 -1.97
C ALA A 244 -2.08 -13.62 -2.83
N GLY A 245 -2.51 -12.48 -3.38
CA GLY A 245 -3.61 -12.35 -4.32
C GLY A 245 -3.32 -12.81 -5.75
N ALA A 246 -2.07 -13.13 -6.09
CA ALA A 246 -1.69 -13.51 -7.45
C ALA A 246 -2.08 -14.96 -7.79
N GLY A 247 -2.37 -15.23 -9.07
CA GLY A 247 -2.48 -16.62 -9.54
C GLY A 247 -1.12 -17.29 -9.75
N ALA A 248 -0.13 -16.49 -10.12
CA ALA A 248 1.28 -16.87 -10.21
C ALA A 248 2.17 -15.64 -9.97
N VAL A 249 3.39 -15.85 -9.48
CA VAL A 249 4.38 -14.79 -9.32
C VAL A 249 5.52 -15.03 -10.31
N ILE A 250 5.78 -14.05 -11.16
CA ILE A 250 6.92 -14.04 -12.09
C ILE A 250 7.99 -13.17 -11.47
N ASN A 251 9.18 -13.74 -11.23
CA ASN A 251 10.34 -13.01 -10.68
C ASN A 251 11.50 -13.14 -11.67
N PRO A 252 11.70 -12.15 -12.55
CA PRO A 252 12.75 -12.17 -13.56
C PRO A 252 14.15 -12.05 -12.97
#